data_AF-A0A7X3TJ56-F1
#
_entry.id   AF-A0A7X3TJ56-F1
#
_cell.length_a   1.000
_cell.length_b   1.000
_cell.length_c   1.000
_cell.angle_alpha   90.00
_cell.angle_beta   90.00
_cell.angle_gamma   90.00
#
_symmetry.space_group_name_H-M   'P 1'
#
loop_
_entity.id
_entity.type
_entity.pdbx_description
1 polymer ?
#
loop_
_entity_poly.entity_id
_entity_poly.type
_entity_poly.pdbx_seq_one_letter_code
_entity_poly.pdbx_strand_id
1 'polypeptide(L)'
;MPNLNEVIRSTPKAELHIHVEGSLEPGMMFDLARRNGVSLPYRDVEEVRRAYSFGNLQEFLDLYYRGMNVLRTEADFFELADAYLRRAAANHVVHVEMFFDPQAHTGRGVPLGTLMDGIGRAITRSRERGVSVSLILCFLRHLTEKEAFETLEAAAPYRDRLLGVGLDSSEVGHPPSKFARVFDAARDMGLRLVAHAGEEGPPEYVWESYIAPSS
;
A
#
# COMPACT_ATOMS: atom_id res chain seq x y z
N MET A 1 -34.17 18.05 -4.30
CA MET A 1 -33.19 17.13 -3.67
C MET A 1 -31.87 17.33 -4.39
N PRO A 2 -30.74 17.46 -3.69
CA PRO A 2 -29.44 17.60 -4.36
C PRO A 2 -29.15 16.37 -5.24
N ASN A 3 -28.44 16.58 -6.34
CA ASN A 3 -28.06 15.52 -7.26
C ASN A 3 -27.12 14.53 -6.54
N LEU A 4 -27.38 13.22 -6.63
CA LEU A 4 -26.55 12.21 -5.95
C LEU A 4 -25.06 12.35 -6.29
N ASN A 5 -24.71 12.66 -7.55
CA ASN A 5 -23.33 12.86 -7.96
C ASN A 5 -22.70 14.09 -7.29
N GLU A 6 -23.48 15.13 -7.06
CA GLU A 6 -23.03 16.35 -6.38
C GLU A 6 -22.78 16.08 -4.89
N VAL A 7 -23.67 15.32 -4.24
CA VAL A 7 -23.50 14.87 -2.86
C VAL A 7 -22.24 14.00 -2.73
N ILE A 8 -22.07 13.00 -3.60
CA ILE A 8 -20.89 12.13 -3.58
C ILE A 8 -19.60 12.95 -3.77
N ARG A 9 -19.58 13.89 -4.73
CA ARG A 9 -18.37 14.67 -5.00
C ARG A 9 -18.01 15.59 -3.84
N SER A 10 -18.97 16.34 -3.30
CA SER A 10 -18.72 17.36 -2.28
C SER A 10 -18.57 16.85 -0.84
N THR A 11 -19.08 15.65 -0.54
CA THR A 11 -18.98 15.07 0.81
C THR A 11 -17.51 14.88 1.22
N PRO A 12 -17.06 15.36 2.39
CA PRO A 12 -15.73 15.03 2.93
C PRO A 12 -15.60 13.52 3.17
N LYS A 13 -14.48 12.93 2.77
CA LYS A 13 -14.24 11.47 2.85
C LYS A 13 -12.96 11.16 3.62
N ALA A 14 -12.94 10.01 4.28
CA ALA A 14 -11.72 9.37 4.71
C ALA A 14 -11.51 8.11 3.86
N GLU A 15 -10.32 7.93 3.31
CA GLU A 15 -9.95 6.72 2.57
C GLU A 15 -9.05 5.88 3.47
N LEU A 16 -9.59 4.78 4.00
CA LEU A 16 -8.96 3.98 5.06
C LEU A 16 -8.31 2.69 4.54
N HIS A 17 -8.37 2.47 3.23
CA HIS A 17 -7.84 1.31 2.56
C HIS A 17 -7.35 1.74 1.18
N ILE A 18 -6.07 2.00 1.07
CA ILE A 18 -5.43 2.33 -0.21
C ILE A 18 -3.96 1.93 -0.18
N HIS A 19 -3.57 1.08 -1.12
CA HIS A 19 -2.18 0.76 -1.41
C HIS A 19 -1.60 1.84 -2.31
N VAL A 20 -0.56 2.54 -1.86
CA VAL A 20 0.01 3.65 -2.63
C VAL A 20 0.57 3.18 -3.97
N GLU A 21 1.10 1.96 -4.02
CA GLU A 21 1.62 1.33 -5.25
C GLU A 21 0.49 1.00 -6.22
N GLY A 22 -0.73 0.81 -5.72
CA GLY A 22 -1.95 0.60 -6.52
C GLY A 22 -2.41 1.86 -7.23
N SER A 23 -1.86 3.02 -6.84
CA SER A 23 -2.11 4.31 -7.49
C SER A 23 -1.15 4.61 -8.65
N LEU A 24 -0.24 3.68 -8.98
CA LEU A 24 0.72 3.84 -10.07
C LEU A 24 0.02 3.81 -11.44
N GLU A 25 -0.29 5.00 -11.93
CA GLU A 25 -0.90 5.18 -13.25
C GLU A 25 0.04 4.74 -14.37
N PRO A 26 -0.48 4.11 -15.46
CA PRO A 26 0.33 3.65 -16.58
C PRO A 26 1.25 4.73 -17.19
N GLY A 27 0.80 5.98 -17.29
CA GLY A 27 1.62 7.07 -17.81
C GLY A 27 2.86 7.32 -16.96
N MET A 28 2.67 7.37 -15.64
CA MET A 28 3.78 7.52 -14.68
C MET A 28 4.70 6.30 -14.74
N MET A 29 4.16 5.09 -14.86
CA MET A 29 4.96 3.87 -14.98
C MET A 29 5.98 3.95 -16.14
N PHE A 30 5.57 4.43 -17.31
CA PHE A 30 6.48 4.63 -18.46
C PHE A 30 7.51 5.74 -18.22
N ASP A 31 7.11 6.84 -17.59
CA ASP A 31 8.03 7.95 -17.27
C ASP A 31 9.13 7.50 -16.30
N LEU A 32 8.75 6.79 -15.25
CA LEU A 32 9.66 6.21 -14.26
C LEU A 32 10.55 5.12 -14.88
N ALA A 33 9.98 4.25 -15.71
CA ALA A 33 10.74 3.21 -16.41
C ALA A 33 11.87 3.80 -17.26
N ARG A 34 11.55 4.84 -18.05
CA ARG A 34 12.53 5.58 -18.85
C ARG A 34 13.58 6.28 -17.99
N ARG A 35 13.17 6.93 -16.89
CA ARG A 35 14.09 7.61 -15.96
C ARG A 35 15.09 6.64 -15.32
N ASN A 36 14.62 5.45 -14.95
CA ASN A 36 15.39 4.47 -14.18
C ASN A 36 16.01 3.36 -15.06
N GLY A 37 15.87 3.43 -16.38
CA GLY A 37 16.41 2.41 -17.29
C GLY A 37 15.79 1.02 -17.11
N VAL A 38 14.52 0.95 -16.72
CA VAL A 38 13.78 -0.30 -16.52
C VAL A 38 13.02 -0.65 -17.79
N SER A 39 13.25 -1.85 -18.33
CA SER A 39 12.46 -2.36 -19.46
C SER A 39 11.09 -2.82 -18.98
N LEU A 40 10.03 -2.30 -19.60
CA LEU A 40 8.66 -2.77 -19.37
C LEU A 40 8.30 -3.85 -20.39
N PRO A 41 7.51 -4.87 -20.01
CA PRO A 41 6.99 -5.89 -20.93
C PRO A 41 5.77 -5.37 -21.71
N TYR A 42 5.68 -4.05 -21.92
CA TYR A 42 4.57 -3.36 -22.59
C TYR A 42 5.15 -2.34 -23.55
N ARG A 43 4.59 -2.26 -24.74
CA ARG A 43 4.99 -1.37 -25.82
C ARG A 43 4.57 0.07 -25.54
N ASP A 44 3.37 0.27 -25.00
CA ASP A 44 2.77 1.59 -24.76
C ASP A 44 1.77 1.58 -23.60
N VAL A 45 1.34 2.78 -23.19
CA VAL A 45 0.35 3.00 -22.12
C VAL A 45 -0.98 2.28 -22.40
N GLU A 46 -1.40 2.21 -23.66
CA GLU A 46 -2.66 1.57 -24.03
C GLU A 46 -2.59 0.05 -23.87
N GLU A 47 -1.42 -0.56 -24.06
CA GLU A 47 -1.21 -1.97 -23.76
C GLU A 47 -1.31 -2.28 -22.26
N VAL A 48 -0.75 -1.43 -21.41
CA VAL A 48 -0.91 -1.56 -19.95
C VAL A 48 -2.40 -1.43 -19.57
N ARG A 49 -3.12 -0.46 -20.13
CA ARG A 49 -4.57 -0.30 -19.89
C ARG A 49 -5.37 -1.52 -20.31
N ARG A 50 -5.04 -2.14 -21.44
CA ARG A 50 -5.68 -3.41 -21.87
C ARG A 50 -5.35 -4.57 -20.93
N ALA A 51 -4.17 -4.56 -20.32
CA ALA A 51 -3.77 -5.55 -19.34
C ALA A 51 -4.48 -5.35 -17.97
N TYR A 52 -5.16 -4.23 -17.73
CA TYR A 52 -5.98 -4.01 -16.53
C TYR A 52 -7.35 -4.69 -16.65
N SER A 53 -7.32 -6.00 -16.93
CA SER A 53 -8.48 -6.87 -17.03
C SER A 53 -8.11 -8.20 -16.35
N PHE A 54 -8.56 -8.37 -15.11
CA PHE A 54 -8.11 -9.45 -14.24
C PHE A 54 -9.25 -10.45 -13.97
N GLY A 55 -8.94 -11.74 -14.02
CA GLY A 55 -9.86 -12.82 -13.67
C GLY A 55 -9.83 -13.22 -12.19
N ASN A 56 -8.79 -12.84 -11.45
CA ASN A 56 -8.59 -13.12 -10.03
C ASN A 56 -7.51 -12.17 -9.43
N LEU A 57 -7.33 -12.23 -8.10
CA LEU A 57 -6.33 -11.43 -7.38
C LEU A 57 -4.90 -11.71 -7.85
N GLN A 58 -4.55 -12.96 -8.15
CA GLN A 58 -3.18 -13.31 -8.55
C GLN A 58 -2.77 -12.66 -9.88
N GLU A 59 -3.66 -12.62 -10.87
CA GLU A 59 -3.42 -11.93 -12.14
C GLU A 59 -3.20 -10.43 -11.96
N PHE A 60 -3.95 -9.81 -11.03
CA PHE A 60 -3.73 -8.42 -10.63
C PHE A 60 -2.36 -8.24 -9.95
N LEU A 61 -2.04 -9.07 -8.96
CA LEU A 61 -0.80 -8.99 -8.19
C LEU A 61 0.44 -9.17 -9.08
N ASP A 62 0.38 -10.06 -10.08
CA ASP A 62 1.45 -10.26 -11.04
C ASP A 62 1.76 -8.97 -11.82
N LEU A 63 0.75 -8.24 -12.25
CA LEU A 63 0.93 -6.95 -12.92
C LEU A 63 1.38 -5.87 -11.94
N TYR A 64 0.77 -5.83 -10.76
CA TYR A 64 1.04 -4.88 -9.68
C TYR A 64 2.52 -4.91 -9.26
N TYR A 65 3.05 -6.09 -8.88
CA TYR A 65 4.45 -6.24 -8.50
C TYR A 65 5.41 -5.98 -9.66
N ARG A 66 5.02 -6.31 -10.91
CA ARG A 66 5.80 -5.94 -12.10
C ARG A 66 5.86 -4.43 -12.28
N GLY A 67 4.74 -3.73 -12.08
CA GLY A 67 4.64 -2.28 -12.16
C GLY A 67 5.57 -1.59 -11.17
N MET A 68 5.67 -2.10 -9.94
CA MET A 68 6.58 -1.58 -8.92
C MET A 68 8.06 -1.60 -9.33
N ASN A 69 8.47 -2.37 -10.36
CA ASN A 69 9.86 -2.41 -10.81
C ASN A 69 10.42 -1.04 -11.23
N VAL A 70 9.56 -0.09 -11.57
CA VAL A 70 9.95 1.27 -11.96
C VAL A 70 10.25 2.17 -10.76
N LEU A 71 9.80 1.80 -9.55
CA LEU A 71 10.03 2.54 -8.31
C LEU A 71 11.39 2.14 -7.72
N ARG A 72 12.36 3.08 -7.71
CA ARG A 72 13.76 2.84 -7.35
C ARG A 72 14.35 3.90 -6.41
N THR A 73 13.96 5.15 -6.60
CA THR A 73 14.53 6.32 -5.93
C THR A 73 13.52 7.01 -5.04
N GLU A 74 13.98 7.82 -4.11
CA GLU A 74 13.12 8.62 -3.22
C GLU A 74 12.16 9.51 -4.02
N ALA A 75 12.63 10.06 -5.15
CA ALA A 75 11.82 10.88 -6.04
C ALA A 75 10.66 10.09 -6.68
N ASP A 76 10.86 8.81 -6.98
CA ASP A 76 9.80 7.96 -7.53
C ASP A 76 8.66 7.77 -6.53
N PHE A 77 9.01 7.46 -5.27
CA PHE A 77 8.02 7.29 -4.19
C PHE A 77 7.32 8.60 -3.83
N PHE A 78 8.04 9.73 -3.84
CA PHE A 78 7.44 11.05 -3.68
C PHE A 78 6.44 11.36 -4.80
N GLU A 79 6.82 11.16 -6.06
CA GLU A 79 5.97 11.45 -7.21
C GLU A 79 4.70 10.59 -7.22
N LEU A 80 4.84 9.30 -6.89
CA LEU A 80 3.72 8.36 -6.74
C LEU A 80 2.74 8.83 -5.66
N ALA A 81 3.23 9.01 -4.43
CA ALA A 81 2.38 9.38 -3.30
C ALA A 81 1.76 10.79 -3.48
N ASP A 82 2.51 11.78 -3.99
CA ASP A 82 1.96 13.12 -4.26
C ASP A 82 0.90 13.11 -5.37
N ALA A 83 1.07 12.28 -6.41
CA ALA A 83 0.06 12.15 -7.46
C ALA A 83 -1.27 11.60 -6.91
N TYR A 84 -1.21 10.54 -6.10
CA TYR A 84 -2.38 10.04 -5.40
C TYR A 84 -3.00 11.10 -4.46
N LEU A 85 -2.20 11.75 -3.60
CA LEU A 85 -2.72 12.72 -2.63
C LEU A 85 -3.34 13.96 -3.30
N ARG A 86 -2.82 14.38 -4.47
CA ARG A 86 -3.47 15.41 -5.31
C ARG A 86 -4.84 14.96 -5.80
N ARG A 87 -4.97 13.70 -6.23
CA ARG A 87 -6.24 13.11 -6.69
C ARG A 87 -7.21 12.94 -5.53
N ALA A 88 -6.74 12.50 -4.37
CA ALA A 88 -7.54 12.36 -3.15
C ALA A 88 -8.14 13.71 -2.73
N ALA A 89 -7.32 14.77 -2.67
CA ALA A 89 -7.77 16.13 -2.38
C ALA A 89 -8.84 16.61 -3.37
N ALA A 90 -8.64 16.38 -4.67
CA ALA A 90 -9.61 16.75 -5.71
C ALA A 90 -10.95 15.98 -5.60
N ASN A 91 -10.97 14.85 -4.89
CA ASN A 91 -12.16 14.05 -4.61
C ASN A 91 -12.72 14.30 -3.19
N HIS A 92 -12.32 15.40 -2.53
CA HIS A 92 -12.73 15.75 -1.17
C HIS A 92 -12.38 14.69 -0.10
N VAL A 93 -11.31 13.92 -0.33
CA VAL A 93 -10.71 13.11 0.73
C VAL A 93 -9.93 14.05 1.65
N VAL A 94 -10.24 14.02 2.95
CA VAL A 94 -9.61 14.87 3.99
C VAL A 94 -8.66 14.08 4.89
N HIS A 95 -8.77 12.76 4.89
CA HIS A 95 -7.90 11.86 5.62
C HIS A 95 -7.61 10.59 4.81
N VAL A 96 -6.36 10.12 4.86
CA VAL A 96 -5.94 8.86 4.25
C VAL A 96 -5.21 8.01 5.29
N GLU A 97 -5.59 6.75 5.42
CA GLU A 97 -4.76 5.70 6.04
C GLU A 97 -4.14 4.86 4.92
N MET A 98 -2.87 5.14 4.61
CA MET A 98 -2.18 4.67 3.42
C MET A 98 -1.37 3.41 3.72
N PHE A 99 -1.66 2.35 2.98
CA PHE A 99 -0.88 1.11 2.91
C PHE A 99 0.32 1.30 1.97
N PHE A 100 1.42 0.64 2.34
CA PHE A 100 2.60 0.48 1.50
C PHE A 100 3.27 -0.86 1.83
N ASP A 101 3.97 -1.43 0.85
CA ASP A 101 4.47 -2.80 0.84
C ASP A 101 6.01 -2.83 0.87
N PRO A 102 6.67 -2.58 2.02
CA PRO A 102 8.12 -2.47 2.08
C PRO A 102 8.85 -3.66 1.46
N GLN A 103 8.36 -4.87 1.70
CA GLN A 103 8.96 -6.12 1.21
C GLN A 103 8.98 -6.20 -0.33
N ALA A 104 7.99 -5.58 -1.00
CA ALA A 104 7.95 -5.51 -2.47
C ALA A 104 9.05 -4.61 -3.04
N HIS A 105 9.74 -3.83 -2.21
CA HIS A 105 10.79 -2.89 -2.61
C HIS A 105 12.15 -3.31 -2.06
N THR A 106 12.22 -3.68 -0.78
CA THR A 106 13.46 -4.15 -0.15
C THR A 106 13.93 -5.47 -0.77
N GLY A 107 13.02 -6.36 -1.14
CA GLY A 107 13.33 -7.58 -1.91
C GLY A 107 13.96 -7.29 -3.29
N ARG A 108 13.81 -6.07 -3.81
CA ARG A 108 14.43 -5.60 -5.07
C ARG A 108 15.68 -4.74 -4.85
N GLY A 109 16.19 -4.66 -3.61
CA GLY A 109 17.36 -3.88 -3.24
C GLY A 109 17.11 -2.38 -3.03
N VAL A 110 15.84 -1.93 -2.97
CA VAL A 110 15.51 -0.55 -2.62
C VAL A 110 15.51 -0.41 -1.09
N PRO A 111 16.32 0.48 -0.49
CA PRO A 111 16.34 0.66 0.95
C PRO A 111 14.98 1.15 1.49
N LEU A 112 14.56 0.65 2.66
CA LEU A 112 13.34 1.10 3.33
C LEU A 112 13.31 2.62 3.52
N GLY A 113 14.44 3.23 3.88
CA GLY A 113 14.55 4.68 4.05
C GLY A 113 14.22 5.47 2.78
N THR A 114 14.59 4.97 1.60
CA THR A 114 14.28 5.60 0.31
C THR A 114 12.78 5.75 0.09
N LEU A 115 12.03 4.70 0.44
CA LEU A 115 10.57 4.65 0.43
C LEU A 115 9.97 5.60 1.50
N MET A 116 10.45 5.48 2.75
CA MET A 116 9.92 6.24 3.88
C MET A 116 10.11 7.75 3.72
N ASP A 117 11.24 8.18 3.16
CA ASP A 117 11.54 9.59 2.96
C ASP A 117 10.78 10.16 1.76
N GLY A 118 10.64 9.40 0.68
CA GLY A 118 9.83 9.80 -0.49
C GLY A 118 8.35 10.00 -0.14
N ILE A 119 7.75 9.01 0.52
CA ILE A 119 6.35 9.09 0.99
C ILE A 119 6.22 10.20 2.06
N GLY A 120 7.14 10.29 3.02
CA GLY A 120 7.11 11.31 4.06
C GLY A 120 7.12 12.75 3.52
N ARG A 121 7.86 13.01 2.43
CA ARG A 121 7.82 14.28 1.72
C ARG A 121 6.46 14.56 1.07
N ALA A 122 5.83 13.55 0.48
CA ALA A 122 4.50 13.70 -0.12
C ALA A 122 3.43 14.00 0.96
N ILE A 123 3.50 13.32 2.12
CA ILE A 123 2.63 13.59 3.29
C ILE A 123 2.82 15.01 3.79
N THR A 124 4.04 15.50 3.87
CA THR A 124 4.30 16.89 4.31
C THR A 124 3.61 17.88 3.37
N ARG A 125 3.69 17.64 2.06
CA ARG A 125 3.07 18.48 1.02
C ARG A 125 1.55 18.36 0.98
N SER A 126 0.98 17.21 1.32
CA SER A 126 -0.49 17.01 1.30
C SER A 126 -1.22 17.88 2.32
N ARG A 127 -0.53 18.29 3.39
CA ARG A 127 -1.07 19.22 4.40
C ARG A 127 -1.48 20.56 3.80
N GLU A 128 -0.75 21.04 2.79
CA GLU A 128 -1.12 22.27 2.04
C GLU A 128 -2.47 22.13 1.31
N ARG A 129 -2.93 20.90 1.10
CA ARG A 129 -4.21 20.56 0.44
C ARG A 129 -5.30 20.17 1.43
N GLY A 130 -5.02 20.26 2.73
CA GLY A 130 -5.94 19.83 3.78
C GLY A 130 -6.13 18.31 3.87
N VAL A 131 -5.20 17.52 3.32
CA VAL A 131 -5.25 16.04 3.40
C VAL A 131 -4.28 15.58 4.47
N SER A 132 -4.81 15.05 5.56
CA SER A 132 -4.03 14.36 6.59
C SER A 132 -3.75 12.92 6.17
N VAL A 133 -2.59 12.37 6.55
CA VAL A 133 -2.18 11.02 6.17
C VAL A 133 -1.56 10.30 7.37
N SER A 134 -2.00 9.06 7.56
CA SER A 134 -1.43 8.08 8.48
C SER A 134 -0.85 6.91 7.67
N LEU A 135 0.33 6.42 8.02
CA LEU A 135 0.96 5.30 7.33
C LEU A 135 0.71 3.98 8.04
N ILE A 136 0.40 2.95 7.25
CA ILE A 136 0.25 1.58 7.71
C ILE A 136 1.20 0.71 6.88
N LEU A 137 2.13 0.05 7.56
CA LEU A 137 3.12 -0.83 6.95
C LEU A 137 2.50 -2.21 6.70
N CYS A 138 2.41 -2.66 5.46
CA CYS A 138 1.84 -3.97 5.16
C CYS A 138 2.90 -5.06 5.04
N PHE A 139 2.61 -6.22 5.63
CA PHE A 139 3.37 -7.45 5.41
C PHE A 139 2.76 -8.24 4.26
N LEU A 140 3.62 -8.76 3.38
CA LEU A 140 3.21 -9.58 2.24
C LEU A 140 2.96 -11.03 2.70
N ARG A 141 1.70 -11.47 2.75
CA ARG A 141 1.34 -12.75 3.39
C ARG A 141 1.82 -14.00 2.67
N HIS A 142 2.18 -13.90 1.40
CA HIS A 142 2.80 -15.01 0.65
C HIS A 142 4.23 -15.29 1.10
N LEU A 143 4.94 -14.30 1.67
CA LEU A 143 6.28 -14.44 2.24
C LEU A 143 6.23 -15.08 3.64
N THR A 144 7.39 -15.33 4.26
CA THR A 144 7.45 -15.94 5.59
C THR A 144 7.20 -14.93 6.71
N GLU A 145 6.72 -15.40 7.87
CA GLU A 145 6.61 -14.56 9.07
C GLU A 145 7.98 -14.02 9.52
N LYS A 146 9.05 -14.78 9.25
CA LYS A 146 10.44 -14.34 9.51
C LYS A 146 10.77 -13.06 8.74
N GLU A 147 10.44 -13.00 7.45
CA GLU A 147 10.65 -11.80 6.63
C GLU A 147 9.78 -10.62 7.09
N ALA A 148 8.58 -10.89 7.64
CA ALA A 148 7.77 -9.86 8.26
C ALA A 148 8.43 -9.30 9.54
N PHE A 149 9.01 -10.16 10.38
CA PHE A 149 9.80 -9.72 11.55
C PHE A 149 11.01 -8.88 11.14
N GLU A 150 11.78 -9.30 10.13
CA GLU A 150 12.91 -8.53 9.60
C GLU A 150 12.46 -7.15 9.11
N THR A 151 11.28 -7.07 8.49
CA THR A 151 10.67 -5.81 8.06
C THR A 151 10.23 -4.94 9.23
N LEU A 152 9.61 -5.52 10.27
CA LEU A 152 9.20 -4.81 11.48
C LEU A 152 10.41 -4.25 12.23
N GLU A 153 11.48 -5.01 12.33
CA GLU A 153 12.75 -4.57 12.94
C GLU A 153 13.38 -3.42 12.16
N ALA A 154 13.46 -3.54 10.82
CA ALA A 154 13.94 -2.47 9.95
C ALA A 154 13.10 -1.20 10.04
N ALA A 155 11.80 -1.33 10.36
CA ALA A 155 10.88 -0.21 10.51
C ALA A 155 10.95 0.48 11.90
N ALA A 156 11.64 -0.10 12.89
CA ALA A 156 11.72 0.45 14.25
C ALA A 156 12.19 1.92 14.31
N PRO A 157 13.20 2.38 13.53
CA PRO A 157 13.59 3.79 13.50
C PRO A 157 12.51 4.74 12.97
N TYR A 158 11.50 4.20 12.28
CA TYR A 158 10.40 4.93 11.68
C TYR A 158 9.09 4.80 12.47
N ARG A 159 9.11 4.18 13.66
CA ARG A 159 7.91 3.87 14.44
C ARG A 159 6.97 5.06 14.59
N ASP A 160 7.50 6.26 14.88
CA ASP A 160 6.70 7.46 15.10
C ASP A 160 6.02 8.00 13.82
N ARG A 161 6.43 7.49 12.65
CA ARG A 161 5.80 7.79 11.36
C ARG A 161 4.68 6.78 11.00
N LEU A 162 4.51 5.71 11.78
CA LEU A 162 3.57 4.62 11.50
C LEU A 162 2.38 4.64 12.47
N LEU A 163 1.17 4.61 11.92
CA LEU A 163 -0.07 4.38 12.68
C LEU A 163 -0.20 2.90 13.05
N GLY A 164 0.12 2.01 12.12
CA GLY A 164 -0.16 0.59 12.27
C GLY A 164 0.61 -0.32 11.31
N VAL A 165 0.28 -1.61 11.39
CA VAL A 165 0.68 -2.64 10.43
C VAL A 165 -0.54 -3.27 9.76
N GLY A 166 -0.36 -3.70 8.52
CA GLY A 166 -1.32 -4.39 7.68
C GLY A 166 -0.85 -5.78 7.28
N LEU A 167 -1.75 -6.57 6.71
CA LEU A 167 -1.45 -7.85 6.05
C LEU A 167 -2.23 -7.90 4.74
N ASP A 168 -1.55 -8.21 3.64
CA ASP A 168 -2.12 -8.24 2.29
C ASP A 168 -1.42 -9.26 1.40
N SER A 169 -1.58 -9.13 0.07
CA SER A 169 -1.13 -10.06 -0.95
C SER A 169 -1.98 -11.35 -1.01
N SER A 170 -1.53 -12.36 -1.76
CA SER A 170 -2.30 -13.58 -2.06
C SER A 170 -2.93 -14.18 -0.80
N GLU A 171 -4.26 -14.22 -0.72
CA GLU A 171 -4.95 -14.59 0.52
C GLU A 171 -5.04 -16.11 0.72
N VAL A 172 -5.55 -16.83 -0.29
CA VAL A 172 -5.78 -18.28 -0.23
C VAL A 172 -4.45 -19.01 -0.02
N GLY A 173 -4.40 -19.93 0.96
CA GLY A 173 -3.19 -20.67 1.33
C GLY A 173 -2.26 -19.94 2.31
N HIS A 174 -2.58 -18.70 2.69
CA HIS A 174 -1.76 -17.89 3.59
C HIS A 174 -2.60 -17.32 4.75
N PRO A 175 -3.05 -18.13 5.72
CA PRO A 175 -4.00 -17.70 6.76
C PRO A 175 -3.43 -16.59 7.67
N PRO A 176 -4.28 -15.73 8.28
CA PRO A 176 -3.83 -14.71 9.23
C PRO A 176 -3.02 -15.29 10.40
N SER A 177 -3.39 -16.50 10.88
CA SER A 177 -2.66 -17.21 11.94
C SER A 177 -1.16 -17.44 11.66
N LYS A 178 -0.74 -17.43 10.38
CA LYS A 178 0.68 -17.50 9.98
C LYS A 178 1.51 -16.33 10.50
N PHE A 179 0.90 -15.16 10.74
CA PHE A 179 1.56 -13.91 11.12
C PHE A 179 1.19 -13.44 12.53
N ALA A 180 0.59 -14.31 13.35
CA ALA A 180 0.10 -13.95 14.68
C ALA A 180 1.20 -13.33 15.57
N ARG A 181 2.42 -13.86 15.53
CA ARG A 181 3.51 -13.41 16.43
C ARG A 181 4.05 -12.05 16.03
N VAL A 182 4.18 -11.79 14.73
CA VAL A 182 4.63 -10.46 14.28
C VAL A 182 3.55 -9.39 14.53
N PHE A 183 2.27 -9.76 14.47
CA PHE A 183 1.17 -8.88 14.86
C PHE A 183 1.14 -8.60 16.37
N ASP A 184 1.41 -9.59 17.21
CA ASP A 184 1.58 -9.39 18.66
C ASP A 184 2.77 -8.46 18.94
N ALA A 185 3.92 -8.67 18.29
CA ALA A 185 5.09 -7.79 18.43
C ALA A 185 4.79 -6.35 17.97
N ALA A 186 4.06 -6.16 16.88
CA ALA A 186 3.62 -4.84 16.44
C ALA A 186 2.67 -4.18 17.46
N ARG A 187 1.79 -4.96 18.09
CA ARG A 187 0.92 -4.51 19.19
C ARG A 187 1.73 -4.00 20.38
N ASP A 188 2.78 -4.74 20.76
CA ASP A 188 3.67 -4.37 21.86
C ASP A 188 4.47 -3.09 21.57
N MET A 189 4.71 -2.79 20.29
CA MET A 189 5.24 -1.49 19.83
C MET A 189 4.18 -0.37 19.83
N GLY A 190 2.94 -0.67 20.19
CA GLY A 190 1.80 0.25 20.21
C GLY A 190 1.18 0.53 18.84
N LEU A 191 1.48 -0.28 17.82
CA LEU A 191 0.95 -0.10 16.47
C LEU A 191 -0.50 -0.59 16.40
N ARG A 192 -1.33 0.09 15.61
CA ARG A 192 -2.65 -0.42 15.23
C ARG A 192 -2.50 -1.63 14.31
N LEU A 193 -3.46 -2.55 14.35
CA LEU A 193 -3.42 -3.79 13.57
C LEU A 193 -4.63 -3.82 12.64
N VAL A 194 -4.37 -4.03 11.34
CA VAL A 194 -5.40 -4.28 10.32
C VAL A 194 -4.95 -5.43 9.41
N ALA A 195 -5.88 -6.08 8.72
CA ALA A 195 -5.56 -7.17 7.81
C ALA A 195 -6.62 -7.29 6.71
N HIS A 196 -6.20 -7.71 5.52
CA HIS A 196 -7.12 -8.21 4.49
C HIS A 196 -7.63 -9.58 4.92
N ALA A 197 -8.95 -9.72 4.95
CA ALA A 197 -9.61 -10.98 5.26
C ALA A 197 -10.96 -11.07 4.55
N GLY A 198 -11.21 -12.20 3.89
CA GLY A 198 -12.50 -12.47 3.22
C GLY A 198 -12.64 -11.83 1.85
N GLU A 199 -11.54 -11.54 1.16
CA GLU A 199 -11.53 -11.09 -0.23
C GLU A 199 -11.67 -12.29 -1.18
N GLU A 200 -10.70 -13.21 -1.12
CA GLU A 200 -10.75 -14.53 -1.78
C GLU A 200 -10.65 -15.68 -0.75
N GLY A 201 -10.23 -15.36 0.48
CA GLY A 201 -10.17 -16.28 1.61
C GLY A 201 -11.55 -16.59 2.19
N PRO A 202 -11.66 -17.71 2.92
CA PRO A 202 -12.94 -18.13 3.47
C PRO A 202 -13.29 -17.30 4.72
N PRO A 203 -14.56 -17.30 5.19
CA PRO A 203 -14.98 -16.53 6.37
C PRO A 203 -14.17 -16.81 7.65
N GLU A 204 -13.58 -18.00 7.77
CA GLU A 204 -12.68 -18.38 8.85
C GLU A 204 -11.48 -17.44 8.94
N TYR A 205 -10.98 -16.91 7.82
CA TYR A 205 -9.89 -15.92 7.87
C TYR A 205 -10.34 -14.59 8.46
N VAL A 206 -11.60 -14.20 8.28
CA VAL A 206 -12.15 -13.02 8.96
C VAL A 206 -12.14 -13.25 10.48
N TRP A 207 -12.56 -14.44 10.93
CA TRP A 207 -12.48 -14.82 12.34
C TRP A 207 -11.05 -14.87 12.87
N GLU A 208 -10.10 -15.45 12.13
CA GLU A 208 -8.69 -15.47 12.51
C GLU A 208 -8.07 -14.07 12.57
N SER A 209 -8.48 -13.17 11.68
CA SER A 209 -8.01 -11.77 11.69
C SER A 209 -8.56 -10.97 12.88
N TYR A 210 -9.69 -11.40 13.43
CA TYR A 210 -10.22 -10.93 14.70
C TYR A 210 -9.43 -11.59 15.84
N ILE A 211 -8.15 -11.23 15.96
CA ILE A 211 -7.31 -11.69 17.08
C ILE A 211 -7.85 -11.00 18.33
N ALA A 212 -8.73 -11.71 19.05
CA ALA A 212 -9.06 -11.38 20.43
C ALA A 212 -7.73 -11.28 21.20
N PRO A 213 -7.51 -10.23 22.01
CA PRO A 213 -6.27 -10.09 22.75
C PRO A 213 -6.03 -11.37 23.56
N SER A 214 -4.87 -11.99 23.36
CA SER A 214 -4.35 -13.02 24.24
C SER A 214 -4.37 -12.44 25.66
N SER A 215 -5.27 -12.94 26.49
CA SER A 215 -5.39 -12.60 27.91
C SER A 215 -4.14 -12.96 28.68
#